data_AF-A0A3N7GZ43-F1
#
_entry.id   AF-A0A3N7GZ43-F1
#
_cell.length_a   1.000
_cell.length_b   1.000
_cell.length_c   1.000
_cell.angle_alpha   90.00
_cell.angle_beta   90.00
_cell.angle_gamma   90.00
#
_symmetry.space_group_name_H-M   'P 1'
#
loop_
_entity.id
_entity.type
_entity.pdbx_description
1 polymer ?
#
loop_
_entity_poly.entity_id
_entity_poly.type
_entity_poly.pdbx_seq_one_letter_code
_entity_poly.pdbx_strand_id
1 'polypeptide(L)'
;MEQLRVREKAATRELDAIAAQRRRLPMVELPDYTLVGEHGPVRLVDVFQGRRQLITYHHMWEVGAEWQCFGCTSYTAQFTRLEFLEPYDARYVIVAQAPTDELLAYRDRVGNRMEWYSTYDSPFGADVDAPRGGAFAADVFLRDGDTVYRTWHTTGRGSEQLTHTFELVDLLPYGRQEAWQDAPEGWPQDEGTSVRWLAPWEVAAGSAGYRAGACASSGPPHFASSSCSRAAPTV
;
A
#
# COMPACT_ATOMS: atom_id res chain seq x y z
N MET A 1 -16.22 28.68 12.81
CA MET A 1 -16.37 27.56 11.85
C MET A 1 -15.68 27.87 10.53
N GLU A 2 -16.02 28.97 9.84
CA GLU A 2 -15.39 29.42 8.58
C GLU A 2 -13.85 29.39 8.61
N GLN A 3 -13.25 30.07 9.61
CA GLN A 3 -11.80 30.18 9.75
C GLN A 3 -11.10 28.84 9.96
N LEU A 4 -11.76 27.90 10.66
CA LEU A 4 -11.20 26.56 10.86
C LEU A 4 -11.16 25.79 9.53
N ARG A 5 -12.23 25.85 8.73
CA ARG A 5 -12.27 25.21 7.40
C ARG A 5 -11.20 25.76 6.46
N VAL A 6 -10.94 27.06 6.51
CA VAL A 6 -9.84 27.67 5.74
C VAL A 6 -8.50 27.06 6.16
N ARG A 7 -8.25 26.91 7.47
CA ARG A 7 -7.03 26.27 7.98
C ARG A 7 -6.93 24.80 7.60
N GLU A 8 -8.04 24.05 7.66
CA GLU A 8 -8.10 22.65 7.24
C GLU A 8 -7.76 22.49 5.76
N LYS A 9 -8.33 23.33 4.89
CA LYS A 9 -8.01 23.32 3.45
C LYS A 9 -6.58 23.77 3.16
N ALA A 10 -6.03 24.68 3.94
CA ALA A 10 -4.61 25.05 3.84
C ALA A 10 -3.70 23.86 4.21
N ALA A 11 -4.03 23.12 5.27
CA ALA A 11 -3.30 21.91 5.65
C ALA A 11 -3.38 20.82 4.57
N THR A 12 -4.54 20.62 3.93
CA THR A 12 -4.66 19.69 2.79
C THR A 12 -3.72 20.07 1.64
N ARG A 13 -3.67 21.36 1.26
CA ARG A 13 -2.79 21.84 0.19
C ARG A 13 -1.30 21.71 0.55
N GLU A 14 -0.98 21.86 1.83
CA GLU A 14 0.39 21.62 2.32
C GLU A 14 0.76 20.14 2.18
N LEU A 15 -0.15 19.22 2.49
CA LEU A 15 0.06 17.78 2.26
C LEU A 15 0.24 17.47 0.78
N ASP A 16 -0.52 18.11 -0.11
CA ASP A 16 -0.35 17.97 -1.57
C ASP A 16 1.06 18.41 -2.01
N ALA A 17 1.55 19.55 -1.47
CA ALA A 17 2.89 20.07 -1.75
C ALA A 17 4.00 19.17 -1.16
N ILE A 18 3.83 18.65 0.06
CA ILE A 18 4.74 17.68 0.67
C ILE A 18 4.80 16.41 -0.19
N ALA A 19 3.66 15.91 -0.66
CA ALA A 19 3.62 14.75 -1.53
C ALA A 19 4.34 15.03 -2.88
N ALA A 20 4.24 16.25 -3.41
CA ALA A 20 5.03 16.70 -4.57
C ALA A 20 6.53 16.74 -4.34
N GLN A 21 6.98 17.03 -3.12
CA GLN A 21 8.38 16.94 -2.75
C GLN A 21 8.84 15.49 -2.61
N ARG A 22 8.02 14.61 -1.98
CA ARG A 22 8.33 13.17 -1.83
C ARG A 22 8.61 12.51 -3.18
N ARG A 23 7.80 12.85 -4.19
CA ARG A 23 7.93 12.34 -5.56
C ARG A 23 9.21 12.77 -6.29
N ARG A 24 9.96 13.73 -5.73
CA ARG A 24 11.24 14.24 -6.24
C ARG A 24 12.44 13.87 -5.38
N LEU A 25 12.22 13.11 -4.30
CA LEU A 25 13.33 12.62 -3.48
C LEU A 25 14.25 11.72 -4.31
N PRO A 26 15.57 11.76 -4.06
CA PRO A 26 16.48 10.82 -4.67
C PRO A 26 16.09 9.39 -4.26
N MET A 27 16.10 8.49 -5.23
CA MET A 27 15.81 7.08 -4.99
C MET A 27 17.11 6.32 -4.76
N VAL A 28 17.11 5.38 -3.82
CA VAL A 28 18.28 4.57 -3.47
C VAL A 28 18.11 3.18 -4.04
N GLU A 29 19.00 2.77 -4.93
CA GLU A 29 19.03 1.40 -5.46
C GLU A 29 19.33 0.41 -4.33
N LEU A 30 18.55 -0.66 -4.28
CA LEU A 30 18.69 -1.70 -3.29
C LEU A 30 19.39 -2.94 -3.87
N PRO A 31 20.20 -3.64 -3.05
CA PRO A 31 20.64 -5.00 -3.33
C PRO A 31 19.46 -5.96 -3.64
N ASP A 32 19.76 -7.07 -4.31
CA ASP A 32 18.81 -8.16 -4.47
C ASP A 32 18.64 -8.91 -3.13
N TYR A 33 17.57 -8.57 -2.41
CA TYR A 33 17.25 -9.20 -1.14
C TYR A 33 16.35 -10.41 -1.32
N THR A 34 16.57 -11.43 -0.49
CA THR A 34 15.62 -12.53 -0.29
C THR A 34 14.91 -12.34 1.05
N LEU A 35 13.59 -12.43 1.03
CA LEU A 35 12.70 -12.49 2.19
C LEU A 35 12.10 -13.90 2.28
N VAL A 36 11.29 -14.19 3.30
CA VAL A 36 10.58 -15.47 3.42
C VAL A 36 9.09 -15.23 3.58
N GLY A 37 8.29 -15.69 2.63
CA GLY A 37 6.83 -15.67 2.70
C GLY A 37 6.26 -17.01 3.15
N GLU A 38 4.93 -17.13 3.12
CA GLU A 38 4.20 -18.36 3.47
C GLU A 38 4.62 -19.58 2.66
N HIS A 39 5.07 -19.37 1.42
CA HIS A 39 5.50 -20.44 0.51
C HIS A 39 7.03 -20.58 0.41
N GLY A 40 7.77 -20.00 1.35
CA GLY A 40 9.22 -20.07 1.42
C GLY A 40 9.93 -18.80 0.90
N PRO A 41 11.22 -18.91 0.55
CA PRO A 41 12.03 -17.78 0.13
C PRO A 41 11.48 -17.08 -1.13
N VAL A 42 11.54 -15.75 -1.15
CA VAL A 42 11.08 -14.91 -2.26
C VAL A 42 12.00 -13.71 -2.43
N ARG A 43 12.35 -13.35 -3.66
CA ARG A 43 13.15 -12.14 -3.92
C ARG A 43 12.30 -10.90 -3.69
N LEU A 44 12.91 -9.80 -3.24
CA LEU A 44 12.20 -8.54 -2.99
C LEU A 44 11.44 -8.06 -4.25
N VAL A 45 12.05 -8.19 -5.43
CA VAL A 45 11.40 -7.84 -6.70
C VAL A 45 10.11 -8.65 -6.96
N ASP A 46 10.08 -9.91 -6.53
CA ASP A 46 8.93 -10.80 -6.72
C ASP A 46 7.81 -10.51 -5.70
N VAL A 47 8.13 -9.86 -4.58
CA VAL A 47 7.14 -9.30 -3.64
C VAL A 47 6.29 -8.23 -4.32
N PHE A 48 6.70 -7.63 -5.44
CA PHE A 48 5.81 -6.71 -6.14
C PHE A 48 4.63 -7.41 -6.84
N GLN A 49 4.70 -8.72 -7.08
CA GLN A 49 3.69 -9.50 -7.82
C GLN A 49 3.26 -8.82 -9.15
N GLY A 50 4.26 -8.33 -9.90
CA GLY A 50 4.05 -7.65 -11.18
C GLY A 50 3.65 -6.17 -11.10
N ARG A 51 3.45 -5.62 -9.90
CA ARG A 51 3.22 -4.18 -9.71
C ARG A 51 4.53 -3.39 -9.83
N ARG A 52 4.45 -2.10 -10.11
CA ARG A 52 5.63 -1.21 -10.10
C ARG A 52 5.95 -0.61 -8.74
N GLN A 53 4.99 -0.55 -7.83
CA GLN A 53 5.15 0.16 -6.56
C GLN A 53 4.79 -0.74 -5.38
N LEU A 54 5.57 -0.67 -4.31
CA LEU A 54 5.38 -1.47 -3.11
C LEU A 54 5.44 -0.58 -1.88
N ILE A 55 4.45 -0.70 -1.01
CA ILE A 55 4.48 -0.19 0.36
C ILE A 55 4.77 -1.38 1.28
N THR A 56 5.67 -1.23 2.23
CA THR A 56 5.85 -2.18 3.33
C THR A 56 5.56 -1.50 4.66
N TYR A 57 4.84 -2.21 5.53
CA TYR A 57 4.75 -1.85 6.93
C TYR A 57 5.62 -2.78 7.76
N HIS A 58 6.57 -2.22 8.51
CA HIS A 58 7.50 -2.96 9.34
C HIS A 58 6.89 -3.16 10.73
N HIS A 59 6.43 -4.38 11.00
CA HIS A 59 5.80 -4.74 12.27
C HIS A 59 6.88 -4.94 13.35
N MET A 60 6.75 -4.22 14.47
CA MET A 60 7.65 -4.39 15.62
C MET A 60 7.53 -5.79 16.19
N TRP A 61 8.66 -6.46 16.37
CA TRP A 61 8.68 -7.87 16.74
C TRP A 61 9.61 -8.17 17.91
N GLU A 62 9.11 -8.99 18.83
CA GLU A 62 9.88 -9.61 19.92
C GLU A 62 9.80 -11.14 19.77
N VAL A 63 10.95 -11.80 19.65
CA VAL A 63 11.02 -13.25 19.41
C VAL A 63 10.52 -14.03 20.62
N GLY A 64 9.66 -15.02 20.40
CA GLY A 64 9.09 -15.85 21.47
C GLY A 64 8.00 -15.16 22.31
N ALA A 65 7.62 -13.92 21.99
CA ALA A 65 6.48 -13.26 22.64
C ALA A 65 5.15 -13.86 22.16
N GLU A 66 4.22 -14.10 23.09
CA GLU A 66 2.89 -14.62 22.76
C GLU A 66 2.05 -13.63 21.94
N TRP A 67 2.18 -12.34 22.26
CA TRP A 67 1.49 -11.22 21.63
C TRP A 67 2.48 -10.13 21.24
N GLN A 68 2.38 -9.66 20.01
CA GLN A 68 3.27 -8.64 19.44
C GLN A 68 2.69 -7.23 19.62
N CYS A 69 3.34 -6.23 19.03
CA CYS A 69 3.06 -4.81 19.25
C CYS A 69 1.60 -4.42 19.01
N PHE A 70 0.89 -4.01 20.07
CA PHE A 70 -0.53 -3.62 20.02
C PHE A 70 -0.81 -2.50 19.00
N GLY A 71 0.10 -1.54 18.87
CA GLY A 71 -0.04 -0.43 17.92
C GLY A 71 0.07 -0.91 16.48
N CYS A 72 1.05 -1.77 16.19
CA CYS A 72 1.24 -2.36 14.86
C CYS A 72 0.05 -3.25 14.47
N THR A 73 -0.43 -4.06 15.41
CA THR A 73 -1.58 -4.95 15.18
C THR A 73 -2.86 -4.15 14.98
N SER A 74 -3.11 -3.12 15.79
CA SER A 74 -4.29 -2.25 15.63
C SER A 74 -4.24 -1.46 14.32
N TYR A 75 -3.08 -0.92 13.95
CA TYR A 75 -2.88 -0.18 12.71
C TYR A 75 -3.11 -1.06 11.49
N THR A 76 -2.60 -2.29 11.47
CA THR A 76 -2.73 -3.16 10.30
C THR A 76 -4.09 -3.85 10.21
N ALA A 77 -4.81 -4.02 11.32
CA ALA A 77 -6.12 -4.71 11.36
C ALA A 77 -7.23 -4.04 10.54
N GLN A 78 -7.11 -2.74 10.23
CA GLN A 78 -8.10 -2.04 9.41
C GLN A 78 -8.00 -2.37 7.91
N PHE A 79 -6.86 -2.89 7.45
CA PHE A 79 -6.65 -3.25 6.04
C PHE A 79 -7.16 -4.67 5.78
N THR A 80 -8.42 -4.76 5.37
CA THR A 80 -9.06 -6.04 5.04
C THR A 80 -9.19 -6.27 3.53
N ARG A 81 -8.99 -5.20 2.75
CA ARG A 81 -9.13 -5.14 1.29
C ARG A 81 -8.13 -4.14 0.74
N LEU A 82 -7.31 -4.56 -0.21
CA LEU A 82 -6.23 -3.74 -0.77
C LEU A 82 -6.41 -3.50 -2.28
N GLU A 83 -7.49 -4.02 -2.86
CA GLU A 83 -7.79 -3.88 -4.30
C GLU A 83 -7.85 -2.41 -4.76
N PHE A 84 -8.08 -1.46 -3.84
CA PHE A 84 -8.07 -0.03 -4.14
C PHE A 84 -6.69 0.49 -4.59
N LEU A 85 -5.60 -0.25 -4.32
CA LEU A 85 -4.25 0.08 -4.79
C LEU A 85 -3.98 -0.42 -6.20
N GLU A 86 -4.80 -1.34 -6.73
CA GLU A 86 -4.55 -1.94 -8.04
C GLU A 86 -4.58 -0.94 -9.20
N PRO A 87 -5.54 0.02 -9.26
CA PRO A 87 -5.53 1.07 -10.27
C PRO A 87 -4.28 1.95 -10.20
N TYR A 88 -3.59 2.00 -9.06
CA TYR A 88 -2.36 2.77 -8.88
C TYR A 88 -1.11 1.93 -9.15
N ASP A 89 -1.26 0.69 -9.63
CA ASP A 89 -0.15 -0.22 -9.89
C ASP A 89 0.77 -0.39 -8.67
N ALA A 90 0.12 -0.59 -7.51
CA ALA A 90 0.76 -0.66 -6.22
C ALA A 90 0.31 -1.87 -5.40
N ARG A 91 1.17 -2.32 -4.50
CA ARG A 91 0.91 -3.37 -3.51
C ARG A 91 1.28 -2.89 -2.11
N TYR A 92 0.62 -3.41 -1.09
CA TYR A 92 0.92 -3.11 0.31
C TYR A 92 1.01 -4.38 1.14
N VAL A 93 2.12 -4.58 1.84
CA VAL A 93 2.40 -5.80 2.60
C VAL A 93 2.95 -5.49 3.98
N ILE A 94 2.94 -6.50 4.84
CA ILE A 94 3.58 -6.44 6.15
C ILE A 94 4.89 -7.20 6.09
N VAL A 95 5.92 -6.64 6.71
CA VAL A 95 7.21 -7.30 6.90
C VAL A 95 7.60 -7.25 8.37
N ALA A 96 8.33 -8.25 8.85
CA ALA A 96 8.81 -8.25 10.23
C ALA A 96 10.14 -9.00 10.37
N GLN A 97 10.95 -8.55 11.33
CA GLN A 97 12.16 -9.24 11.77
C GLN A 97 11.79 -10.41 12.70
N ALA A 98 11.10 -11.42 12.15
CA ALA A 98 10.46 -12.52 12.89
C ALA A 98 10.76 -13.90 12.30
N PRO A 99 11.00 -14.96 13.09
CA PRO A 99 11.02 -16.34 12.56
C PRO A 99 9.73 -16.62 11.79
N THR A 100 9.82 -17.24 10.62
CA THR A 100 8.70 -17.33 9.67
C THR A 100 7.51 -18.10 10.25
N ASP A 101 7.77 -19.17 11.01
CA ASP A 101 6.76 -19.95 11.70
C ASP A 101 6.01 -19.14 12.78
N GLU A 102 6.74 -18.40 13.61
CA GLU A 102 6.14 -17.49 14.60
C GLU A 102 5.33 -16.38 13.90
N LEU A 103 5.85 -15.82 12.82
CA LEU A 103 5.24 -14.74 12.05
C LEU A 103 3.86 -15.14 11.49
N LEU A 104 3.81 -16.27 10.79
CA LEU A 104 2.59 -16.76 10.17
C LEU A 104 1.57 -17.21 11.21
N ALA A 105 2.02 -17.88 12.29
CA ALA A 105 1.16 -18.25 13.40
C ALA A 105 0.51 -17.02 14.07
N TYR A 106 1.26 -15.92 14.22
CA TYR A 106 0.72 -14.68 14.76
C TYR A 106 -0.28 -14.01 13.81
N ARG A 107 0.07 -13.88 12.52
CA ARG A 107 -0.83 -13.35 11.47
C ARG A 107 -2.19 -14.04 11.54
N ASP A 108 -2.18 -15.37 11.55
CA ASP A 108 -3.38 -16.19 11.57
C ASP A 108 -4.16 -16.01 12.89
N ARG A 109 -3.45 -15.96 14.02
CA ARG A 109 -4.05 -15.73 15.35
C ARG A 109 -4.79 -14.40 15.44
N VAL A 110 -4.23 -13.32 14.89
CA VAL A 110 -4.87 -11.99 14.90
C VAL A 110 -5.84 -11.78 13.74
N GLY A 111 -5.97 -12.76 12.84
CA GLY A 111 -6.88 -12.71 11.69
C GLY A 111 -6.52 -11.65 10.66
N ASN A 112 -5.25 -11.24 10.57
CA ASN A 112 -4.81 -10.25 9.60
C ASN A 112 -4.81 -10.87 8.19
N ARG A 113 -5.39 -10.17 7.22
CA ARG A 113 -5.59 -10.69 5.85
C ARG A 113 -4.56 -10.20 4.83
N MET A 114 -3.65 -9.31 5.23
CA MET A 114 -2.56 -8.88 4.36
C MET A 114 -1.57 -10.03 4.17
N GLU A 115 -0.71 -9.92 3.17
CA GLU A 115 0.43 -10.82 3.00
C GLU A 115 1.61 -10.37 3.88
N TRP A 116 2.26 -11.34 4.52
CA TRP A 116 3.32 -11.13 5.49
C TRP A 116 4.61 -11.79 5.01
N TYR A 117 5.73 -11.11 5.20
CA TYR A 117 7.06 -11.63 4.87
C TYR A 117 8.02 -11.45 6.05
N SER A 118 8.75 -12.51 6.36
CA SER A 118 9.87 -12.45 7.29
C SER A 118 11.09 -11.85 6.60
N THR A 119 11.76 -10.95 7.32
CA THR A 119 13.06 -10.40 6.97
C THR A 119 14.16 -10.92 7.91
N TYR A 120 13.86 -11.89 8.77
CA TYR A 120 14.64 -12.27 9.95
C TYR A 120 16.09 -12.67 9.67
N ASP A 121 16.30 -13.40 8.56
CA ASP A 121 17.58 -13.89 8.07
C ASP A 121 18.13 -13.04 6.91
N SER A 122 17.63 -11.81 6.76
CA SER A 122 17.97 -10.89 5.68
C SER A 122 18.46 -9.55 6.26
N PRO A 123 19.50 -8.92 5.67
CA PRO A 123 19.92 -7.59 6.08
C PRO A 123 18.91 -6.49 5.71
N PHE A 124 17.94 -6.80 4.83
CA PHE A 124 16.94 -5.87 4.30
C PHE A 124 16.36 -4.93 5.36
N GLY A 125 15.87 -5.47 6.49
CA GLY A 125 15.25 -4.62 7.51
C GLY A 125 16.22 -3.61 8.10
N ALA A 126 17.49 -3.97 8.33
CA ALA A 126 18.49 -3.01 8.81
C ALA A 126 18.82 -1.94 7.76
N ASP A 127 18.92 -2.33 6.49
CA ASP A 127 19.25 -1.43 5.37
C ASP A 127 18.11 -0.45 5.03
N VAL A 128 16.88 -0.73 5.47
CA VAL A 128 15.71 0.15 5.35
C VAL A 128 15.26 0.74 6.70
N ASP A 129 16.19 0.90 7.66
CA ASP A 129 15.97 1.57 8.95
C ASP A 129 14.92 0.91 9.87
N ALA A 130 14.66 -0.38 9.67
CA ALA A 130 13.81 -1.23 10.51
C ALA A 130 14.58 -2.49 10.98
N PRO A 131 15.69 -2.33 11.73
CA PRO A 131 16.50 -3.45 12.20
C PRO A 131 15.73 -4.28 13.23
N ARG A 132 16.26 -5.47 13.53
CA ARG A 132 15.78 -6.32 14.63
C ARG A 132 15.76 -5.54 15.96
N GLY A 133 14.66 -5.63 16.70
CA GLY A 133 14.44 -4.87 17.92
C GLY A 133 14.19 -3.37 17.69
N GLY A 134 14.09 -2.93 16.43
CA GLY A 134 13.76 -1.57 16.04
C GLY A 134 12.27 -1.24 16.22
N ALA A 135 11.96 0.04 16.00
CA ALA A 135 10.57 0.52 15.99
C ALA A 135 9.86 0.16 14.68
N PHE A 136 8.56 0.45 14.61
CA PHE A 136 7.80 0.30 13.36
C PHE A 136 8.25 1.33 12.33
N ALA A 137 8.10 0.98 11.05
CA ALA A 137 8.39 1.83 9.92
C ALA A 137 7.36 1.62 8.79
N ALA A 138 7.26 2.60 7.91
CA ALA A 138 6.60 2.44 6.62
C ALA A 138 7.59 2.85 5.53
N ASP A 139 7.78 1.98 4.55
CA ASP A 139 8.71 2.18 3.45
C ASP A 139 7.98 2.05 2.11
N VAL A 140 8.49 2.76 1.12
CA VAL A 140 7.95 2.76 -0.23
C VAL A 140 9.06 2.51 -1.24
N PHE A 141 8.76 1.64 -2.19
CA PHE A 141 9.70 1.17 -3.20
C PHE A 141 9.11 1.31 -4.60
N LEU A 142 10.00 1.56 -5.56
CA LEU A 142 9.72 1.55 -6.99
C LEU A 142 10.53 0.42 -7.64
N ARG A 143 9.88 -0.35 -8.51
CA ARG A 143 10.50 -1.38 -9.34
C ARG A 143 10.65 -0.86 -10.76
N ASP A 144 11.87 -0.98 -11.31
CA ASP A 144 12.15 -0.83 -12.74
C ASP A 144 12.87 -2.09 -13.25
N GLY A 145 12.21 -2.85 -14.12
CA GLY A 145 12.69 -4.18 -14.52
C GLY A 145 12.87 -5.08 -13.29
N ASP A 146 14.08 -5.55 -13.03
CA ASP A 146 14.40 -6.33 -11.82
C ASP A 146 15.12 -5.54 -10.73
N THR A 147 15.29 -4.24 -10.94
CA THR A 147 15.91 -3.33 -9.98
C THR A 147 14.86 -2.71 -9.07
N VAL A 148 15.15 -2.68 -7.78
CA VAL A 148 14.28 -2.08 -6.76
C VAL A 148 14.96 -0.87 -6.17
N TYR A 149 14.21 0.23 -6.07
CA TYR A 149 14.65 1.46 -5.45
C TYR A 149 13.79 1.76 -4.23
N ARG A 150 14.42 2.14 -3.11
CA ARG A 150 13.72 2.78 -1.99
C ARG A 150 13.52 4.25 -2.32
N THR A 151 12.29 4.73 -2.20
CA THR A 151 11.92 6.10 -2.61
C THR A 151 11.52 6.99 -1.45
N TRP A 152 10.97 6.40 -0.38
CA TRP A 152 10.51 7.14 0.78
C TRP A 152 10.37 6.21 1.99
N HIS A 153 10.52 6.76 3.20
CA HIS A 153 10.23 6.06 4.44
C HIS A 153 9.81 7.03 5.56
N THR A 154 9.17 6.48 6.60
CA THR A 154 8.91 7.20 7.85
C THR A 154 8.81 6.25 9.04
N THR A 155 8.99 6.77 10.25
CA THR A 155 8.74 6.08 11.52
C THR A 155 8.00 7.02 12.48
N GLY A 156 7.45 6.47 13.57
CA GLY A 156 6.87 7.28 14.64
C GLY A 156 5.64 8.10 14.23
N ARG A 157 5.59 9.38 14.65
CA ARG A 157 4.43 10.26 14.42
C ARG A 157 4.29 10.59 12.95
N GLY A 158 3.07 10.45 12.44
CA GLY A 158 2.73 10.66 11.03
C GLY A 158 2.31 9.35 10.36
N SER A 159 2.79 8.20 10.83
CA SER A 159 2.33 6.89 10.34
C SER A 159 0.84 6.65 10.61
N GLU A 160 0.24 7.28 11.62
CA GLU A 160 -1.18 7.12 11.92
C GLU A 160 -2.10 7.73 10.83
N GLN A 161 -1.59 8.64 10.01
CA GLN A 161 -2.34 9.19 8.87
C GLN A 161 -2.41 8.21 7.70
N LEU A 162 -1.52 7.22 7.63
CA LEU A 162 -1.40 6.26 6.53
C LEU A 162 -2.48 5.16 6.54
N THR A 163 -3.59 5.45 7.21
CA THR A 163 -4.73 4.55 7.43
C THR A 163 -5.86 4.77 6.41
N HIS A 164 -5.68 5.76 5.54
CA HIS A 164 -6.64 6.14 4.51
C HIS A 164 -6.05 6.00 3.10
N THR A 165 -6.91 5.74 2.12
CA THR A 165 -6.52 5.48 0.73
C THR A 165 -5.63 6.58 0.15
N PHE A 166 -6.02 7.85 0.26
CA PHE A 166 -5.26 8.93 -0.37
C PHE A 166 -3.92 9.19 0.30
N GLU A 167 -3.86 9.07 1.62
CA GLU A 167 -2.60 9.20 2.36
C GLU A 167 -1.61 8.12 1.93
N LEU A 168 -2.06 6.89 1.67
CA LEU A 168 -1.20 5.83 1.10
C LEU A 168 -0.78 6.13 -0.34
N VAL A 169 -1.73 6.49 -1.20
CA VAL A 169 -1.46 6.72 -2.62
C VAL A 169 -0.56 7.94 -2.83
N ASP A 170 -0.60 8.94 -1.96
CA ASP A 170 0.31 10.09 -2.03
C ASP A 170 1.76 9.79 -1.61
N LEU A 171 2.02 8.63 -1.00
CA LEU A 171 3.39 8.16 -0.75
C LEU A 171 4.00 7.45 -1.95
N LEU A 172 3.15 6.83 -2.78
CA LEU A 172 3.59 6.07 -3.93
C LEU A 172 4.37 6.96 -4.89
N PRO A 173 5.39 6.37 -5.58
CA PRO A 173 5.95 6.77 -6.85
C PRO A 173 5.10 7.77 -7.56
N TYR A 174 4.28 7.25 -8.45
CA TYR A 174 3.43 7.97 -9.37
C TYR A 174 2.26 8.72 -8.73
N GLY A 175 2.11 8.69 -7.40
CA GLY A 175 1.03 9.37 -6.70
C GLY A 175 -0.36 8.89 -7.16
N ARG A 176 -1.32 9.82 -7.16
CA ARG A 176 -2.70 9.57 -7.61
C ARG A 176 -2.85 9.64 -9.12
N GLN A 177 -1.85 10.19 -9.81
CA GLN A 177 -1.81 10.44 -11.26
C GLN A 177 -2.92 11.39 -11.73
N GLU A 178 -3.44 12.26 -10.87
CA GLU A 178 -4.48 13.22 -11.25
C GLU A 178 -3.88 14.46 -11.92
N ALA A 179 -4.60 15.05 -12.88
CA ALA A 179 -4.12 16.18 -13.69
C ALA A 179 -3.64 17.41 -12.91
N TRP A 180 -4.16 17.64 -11.69
CA TRP A 180 -3.75 18.76 -10.84
C TRP A 180 -2.48 18.46 -10.03
N GLN A 181 -2.06 17.20 -9.95
CA GLN A 181 -0.90 16.83 -9.14
C GLN A 181 0.37 17.40 -9.77
N ASP A 182 1.16 18.05 -8.94
CA ASP A 182 2.51 18.43 -9.31
C ASP A 182 3.42 17.18 -9.27
N ALA A 183 3.74 16.66 -10.45
CA ALA A 183 4.55 15.46 -10.65
C ALA A 183 5.80 15.76 -11.51
N PRO A 184 6.89 14.97 -11.36
CA PRO A 184 8.05 15.06 -12.25
C PRO A 184 7.69 14.85 -13.73
N GLU A 185 8.46 15.43 -14.63
CA GLU A 185 8.31 15.19 -16.08
C GLU A 185 8.48 13.70 -16.41
N GLY A 186 7.64 13.18 -17.31
CA GLY A 186 7.64 11.78 -17.73
C GLY A 186 6.89 10.82 -16.82
N TRP A 187 6.39 11.29 -15.67
CA TRP A 187 5.52 10.48 -14.82
C TRP A 187 4.11 10.37 -15.39
N PRO A 188 3.42 9.23 -15.18
CA PRO A 188 2.09 9.04 -15.71
C PRO A 188 1.09 9.98 -15.02
N GLN A 189 0.23 10.61 -15.81
CA GLN A 189 -0.90 11.42 -15.36
C GLN A 189 -2.11 11.20 -16.26
N ASP A 190 -3.28 11.16 -15.65
CA ASP A 190 -4.58 11.10 -16.31
C ASP A 190 -5.15 12.52 -16.46
N GLU A 191 -6.00 12.74 -17.48
CA GLU A 191 -6.60 14.06 -17.76
C GLU A 191 -7.67 14.51 -16.74
N GLY A 192 -8.02 13.66 -15.77
CA GLY A 192 -9.14 13.90 -14.83
C GLY A 192 -8.78 13.72 -13.35
N THR A 193 -9.75 14.05 -12.50
CA THR A 193 -9.70 13.77 -11.06
C THR A 193 -10.47 12.50 -10.72
N SER A 194 -10.01 11.77 -9.71
CA SER A 194 -10.68 10.54 -9.25
C SER A 194 -10.86 9.45 -10.32
N VAL A 195 -10.08 9.47 -11.40
CA VAL A 195 -10.18 8.51 -12.52
C VAL A 195 -9.89 7.07 -12.08
N ARG A 196 -9.01 6.92 -11.08
CA ARG A 196 -8.54 5.64 -10.55
C ARG A 196 -9.35 5.10 -9.36
N TRP A 197 -10.48 5.73 -9.04
CA TRP A 197 -11.39 5.18 -8.04
C TRP A 197 -12.06 3.93 -8.57
N LEU A 198 -12.20 2.94 -7.68
CA LEU A 198 -12.98 1.75 -8.00
C LEU A 198 -14.46 2.12 -8.16
N ALA A 199 -15.06 1.65 -9.23
CA ALA A 199 -16.49 1.67 -9.41
C ALA A 199 -17.19 0.74 -8.40
N PRO A 200 -18.46 0.97 -8.06
CA PRO A 200 -19.18 0.14 -7.09
C PRO A 200 -19.18 -1.36 -7.41
N TRP A 201 -19.24 -1.74 -8.69
CA TRP A 201 -19.22 -3.16 -9.10
C TRP A 201 -17.82 -3.79 -9.00
N GLU A 202 -16.75 -3.01 -9.11
CA GLU A 202 -15.37 -3.47 -8.86
C GLU A 202 -15.15 -3.69 -7.37
N VAL A 203 -15.65 -2.76 -6.54
CA VAL A 203 -15.69 -2.93 -5.09
C VAL A 203 -16.52 -4.16 -4.71
N ALA A 204 -17.64 -4.42 -5.37
CA ALA A 204 -18.43 -5.62 -5.14
C ALA A 204 -17.69 -6.89 -5.59
N ALA A 205 -17.02 -6.89 -6.75
CA ALA A 205 -16.28 -8.04 -7.26
C ALA A 205 -15.13 -8.50 -6.34
N GLY A 206 -14.47 -7.54 -5.66
CA GLY A 206 -13.47 -7.84 -4.64
C GLY A 206 -14.05 -8.37 -3.31
N SER A 207 -15.38 -8.37 -3.13
CA SER A 207 -16.02 -8.99 -1.97
C SER A 207 -16.41 -10.44 -2.26
N ALA A 208 -16.03 -11.36 -1.38
CA ALA A 208 -16.38 -12.77 -1.49
C ALA A 208 -17.92 -12.91 -1.59
N GLY A 209 -18.42 -13.21 -2.80
CA GLY A 209 -19.84 -13.46 -3.04
C GLY A 209 -20.45 -12.76 -4.26
N TYR A 210 -19.79 -11.77 -4.87
CA TYR A 210 -20.32 -11.11 -6.07
C TYR A 210 -19.42 -11.36 -7.29
N ARG A 211 -19.96 -12.04 -8.31
CA ARG A 211 -19.39 -12.00 -9.66
C ARG A 211 -20.11 -10.90 -10.44
N ALA A 212 -19.48 -9.74 -10.56
CA ALA A 212 -19.93 -8.75 -11.54
C ALA A 212 -19.87 -9.41 -12.93
N GLY A 213 -20.98 -9.41 -13.67
CA GLY A 213 -20.88 -9.58 -15.12
C GLY A 213 -20.10 -8.42 -15.74
N ALA A 214 -19.77 -8.48 -17.03
CA ALA A 214 -19.13 -7.35 -17.70
C ALA A 214 -20.05 -6.11 -17.60
N CYS A 215 -19.67 -5.14 -16.76
CA CYS A 215 -20.37 -3.87 -16.64
C CYS A 215 -19.69 -2.88 -17.58
N ALA A 216 -20.38 -2.49 -18.65
CA ALA A 216 -19.97 -1.36 -19.47
C ALA A 216 -20.43 -0.06 -18.80
N SER A 217 -19.53 0.89 -18.61
CA SER A 217 -19.89 2.24 -18.20
C SER A 217 -20.32 3.06 -19.41
N SER A 218 -21.43 3.78 -19.28
CA SER A 218 -21.80 4.87 -20.18
C SER A 218 -22.28 6.05 -19.34
N GLY A 219 -21.81 7.26 -19.65
CA GLY A 219 -22.10 8.49 -18.89
C GLY A 219 -20.91 9.04 -18.08
N PRO A 220 -21.07 10.24 -17.48
CA PRO A 220 -20.00 10.93 -16.76
C PRO A 220 -19.54 10.17 -15.50
N PRO A 221 -18.28 10.35 -15.06
CA PRO A 221 -17.59 9.48 -14.08
C PRO A 221 -18.26 9.35 -12.71
N HIS A 222 -19.14 10.28 -12.34
CA HIS A 222 -19.83 10.26 -11.03
C HIS A 222 -21.21 9.59 -11.04
N PHE A 223 -21.82 9.37 -12.21
CA PHE A 223 -23.18 8.82 -12.35
C PHE A 223 -23.30 7.92 -13.60
N ALA A 224 -22.30 7.10 -13.89
CA ALA A 224 -22.40 6.15 -15.00
C ALA A 224 -23.54 5.15 -14.73
N SER A 225 -24.56 5.16 -15.58
CA SER A 225 -25.60 4.12 -15.56
C SER A 225 -25.00 2.83 -16.12
N SER A 226 -24.84 1.82 -15.28
CA SER A 226 -24.34 0.52 -15.71
C SER A 226 -25.49 -0.40 -16.10
N SER A 227 -25.53 -0.87 -17.35
CA SER A 227 -26.25 -2.10 -17.69
C SER A 227 -25.33 -3.29 -17.41
N CYS A 228 -25.34 -3.81 -16.18
CA CYS A 228 -24.60 -5.04 -15.88
C CYS A 228 -25.41 -6.25 -16.37
N SER A 229 -24.82 -7.09 -17.22
CA SER A 229 -25.38 -8.39 -17.54
C SER A 229 -25.47 -9.22 -16.24
N ARG A 230 -26.64 -9.77 -15.90
CA ARG A 230 -26.77 -10.68 -14.75
C ARG A 230 -25.82 -11.87 -14.96
N ALA A 231 -24.94 -12.12 -13.99
CA ALA A 231 -24.28 -13.41 -13.92
C ALA A 231 -25.35 -14.50 -13.70
N ALA A 232 -25.34 -15.55 -14.51
CA ALA A 232 -26.20 -16.70 -14.28
C ALA A 232 -25.82 -17.36 -12.94
N PRO A 233 -26.78 -17.81 -12.13
CA PRO A 233 -26.48 -18.54 -10.91
C PRO A 233 -25.80 -19.87 -11.27
N THR A 234 -24.66 -20.16 -10.63
CA THR A 234 -24.10 -21.51 -10.62
C THR A 234 -24.99 -22.41 -9.77
N VAL A 235 -25.43 -23.53 -10.36
CA VAL A 235 -26.04 -24.68 -9.67
C VAL A 235 -25.01 -25.33 -8.76
#